data_AF-A0A7C6DB99-F1
#
_entry.id   AF-A0A7C6DB99-F1
#
_cell.length_a   1.000
_cell.length_b   1.000
_cell.length_c   1.000
_cell.angle_alpha   90.00
_cell.angle_beta   90.00
_cell.angle_gamma   90.00
#
_symmetry.space_group_name_H-M   'P 1'
#
loop_
_entity.id
_entity.type
_entity.pdbx_description
1 polymer ?
#
loop_
_entity_poly.entity_id
_entity_poly.type
_entity_poly.pdbx_seq_one_letter_code
_entity_poly.pdbx_strand_id
1 'polypeptide(L)'
;MKSIYEFLKQNTDEKGYVKDGCVSLPDAGDMSLSEDEIWVPGAYEGILLRSDFAIKQYSIVNFHISRVIKRHMKNPTDKNFEKMCRTLFKYAAISIADPVLSFLSTSDKEKMRNTALEIIYKTDRREVLKMGIALLGQSGKEEDADILKVLGSHEEFTLYAVVAVKNVLKDANDFILELLEHLNGWGKISAVYELDYDKEESRFYVLTKGCKNSIGLSYLSNVCAIKGKMANALEKALEDNENVNELYLGACDIFTGLLEMHPQNDTISEYPDAERAAKAFHRIITEKNLSTRDEREKEIIAKLREYRYLSKY
;
A
#
# COMPACT_ATOMS: atom_id res chain seq x y z
N MET A 1 2.05 29.33 3.47
CA MET A 1 2.58 27.95 3.50
C MET A 1 2.14 27.26 2.22
N LYS A 2 2.99 26.45 1.56
CA LYS A 2 2.57 25.67 0.37
C LYS A 2 1.76 24.46 0.86
N SER A 3 0.78 23.99 0.09
CA SER A 3 0.06 22.76 0.40
C SER A 3 0.98 21.54 0.30
N ILE A 4 0.63 20.44 0.97
CA ILE A 4 1.39 19.18 0.88
C ILE A 4 1.43 18.69 -0.58
N TYR A 5 0.34 18.80 -1.33
CA TYR A 5 0.32 18.41 -2.75
C TYR A 5 1.33 19.21 -3.58
N GLU A 6 1.35 20.54 -3.44
CA GLU A 6 2.31 21.39 -4.16
C GLU A 6 3.76 21.14 -3.73
N PHE A 7 3.98 20.80 -2.45
CA PHE A 7 5.28 20.36 -1.96
C PHE A 7 5.72 19.05 -2.64
N LEU A 8 4.87 18.02 -2.67
CA LEU A 8 5.19 16.73 -3.31
C LEU A 8 5.40 16.89 -4.81
N LYS A 9 4.54 17.67 -5.49
CA LYS A 9 4.64 17.94 -6.94
C LYS A 9 5.96 18.61 -7.34
N GLN A 10 6.53 19.44 -6.48
CA GLN A 10 7.85 20.05 -6.73
C GLN A 10 9.01 19.07 -6.53
N ASN A 11 8.76 17.94 -5.87
CA ASN A 11 9.74 16.90 -5.58
C ASN A 11 9.56 15.66 -6.46
N THR A 12 8.89 15.78 -7.62
CA THR A 12 8.74 14.67 -8.56
C THR A 12 9.93 14.52 -9.51
N ASP A 13 10.13 13.30 -10.01
CA ASP A 13 10.97 12.98 -11.15
C ASP A 13 10.37 13.46 -12.48
N GLU A 14 11.05 13.18 -13.60
CA GLU A 14 10.56 13.52 -14.95
C GLU A 14 9.28 12.78 -15.36
N LYS A 15 8.94 11.67 -14.69
CA LYS A 15 7.72 10.90 -14.93
C LYS A 15 6.55 11.36 -14.05
N GLY A 16 6.80 12.24 -13.08
CA GLY A 16 5.80 12.80 -12.19
C GLY A 16 5.54 11.96 -10.93
N TYR A 17 6.46 11.09 -10.53
CA TYR A 17 6.42 10.40 -9.23
C TYR A 17 7.34 11.10 -8.24
N VAL A 18 6.97 11.14 -6.96
CA VAL A 18 7.82 11.72 -5.91
C VAL A 18 9.13 10.93 -5.85
N LYS A 19 10.27 11.66 -5.88
CA LYS A 19 11.62 11.06 -5.96
C LYS A 19 11.97 10.21 -4.74
N ASP A 20 11.53 10.65 -3.57
CA ASP A 20 11.70 9.95 -2.30
C ASP A 20 10.32 9.76 -1.67
N GLY A 21 9.80 8.53 -1.73
CA GLY A 21 8.48 8.19 -1.20
C GLY A 21 8.34 8.40 0.32
N CYS A 22 9.45 8.64 1.03
CA CYS A 22 9.49 8.93 2.45
C CYS A 22 9.91 10.38 2.77
N VAL A 23 9.92 11.28 1.78
CA VAL A 23 10.33 12.68 2.00
C VAL A 23 9.54 13.31 3.15
N SER A 24 10.25 13.95 4.09
CA SER A 24 9.60 14.54 5.26
C SER A 24 8.56 15.60 4.86
N LEU A 25 7.33 15.42 5.34
CA LEU A 25 6.22 16.31 5.03
C LEU A 25 6.29 17.62 5.83
N PRO A 26 5.74 18.73 5.30
CA PRO A 26 5.72 20.04 5.98
C PRO A 26 5.13 20.05 7.40
N ASP A 27 4.26 19.09 7.73
CA ASP A 27 3.63 18.94 9.05
C ASP A 27 4.26 17.85 9.92
N ALA A 28 5.45 17.35 9.59
CA ALA A 28 6.10 16.24 10.31
C ALA A 28 6.29 16.50 11.82
N GLY A 29 6.45 17.76 12.24
CA GLY A 29 6.55 18.13 13.65
C GLY A 29 5.30 17.87 14.49
N ASP A 30 4.14 17.60 13.86
CA ASP A 30 2.88 17.30 14.55
C ASP A 30 2.74 15.82 14.96
N MET A 31 3.66 14.93 14.52
CA MET A 31 3.57 13.47 14.66
C MET A 31 4.79 12.86 15.36
N SER A 32 5.15 13.40 16.52
CA SER A 32 6.18 12.83 17.40
C SER A 32 5.61 11.75 18.34
N LEU A 33 6.25 10.59 18.36
CA LEU A 33 6.11 9.57 19.40
C LEU A 33 6.81 10.04 20.70
N SER A 34 7.96 10.67 20.55
CA SER A 34 8.77 11.32 21.58
C SER A 34 9.59 12.47 20.95
N GLU A 35 10.35 13.25 21.73
CA GLU A 35 11.10 14.43 21.24
C GLU A 35 12.01 14.13 20.03
N ASP A 36 12.47 12.89 19.87
CA ASP A 36 13.38 12.46 18.79
C ASP A 36 12.82 11.33 17.88
N GLU A 37 11.57 10.91 18.09
CA GLU A 37 10.96 9.80 17.34
C GLU A 37 9.75 10.28 16.54
N ILE A 38 9.85 10.20 15.22
CA ILE A 38 8.77 10.57 14.29
C ILE A 38 8.22 9.29 13.66
N TRP A 39 6.90 9.24 13.48
CA TRP A 39 6.28 8.16 12.72
C TRP A 39 6.86 8.06 11.30
N VAL A 40 7.27 6.84 10.92
CA VAL A 40 7.58 6.53 9.51
C VAL A 40 6.32 6.73 8.67
N PRO A 41 6.40 7.35 7.49
CA PRO A 41 5.25 7.54 6.60
C PRO A 41 4.41 6.28 6.39
N GLY A 42 3.10 6.39 6.61
CA GLY A 42 2.11 5.31 6.47
C GLY A 42 2.10 4.25 7.59
N ALA A 43 3.02 4.33 8.56
CA ALA A 43 3.13 3.33 9.62
C ALA A 43 1.93 3.33 10.57
N TYR A 44 1.31 4.48 10.82
CA TYR A 44 0.16 4.58 11.73
C TYR A 44 -1.01 3.73 11.22
N GLU A 45 -1.43 3.91 9.97
CA GLU A 45 -2.47 3.09 9.33
C GLU A 45 -2.04 1.64 9.18
N GLY A 46 -0.78 1.42 8.76
CA GLY A 46 -0.24 0.09 8.53
C GLY A 46 -0.26 -0.81 9.76
N ILE A 47 0.10 -0.27 10.93
CA ILE A 47 0.04 -0.98 12.21
C ILE A 47 -1.41 -1.13 12.67
N LEU A 48 -2.20 -0.07 12.59
CA LEU A 48 -3.59 -0.09 13.05
C LEU A 48 -4.41 -1.17 12.34
N LEU A 49 -4.28 -1.28 11.01
CA LEU A 49 -4.99 -2.27 10.19
C LEU A 49 -4.53 -3.72 10.42
N ARG A 50 -3.37 -3.93 11.04
CA ARG A 50 -2.79 -5.26 11.36
C ARG A 50 -2.89 -5.61 12.84
N SER A 51 -3.59 -4.80 13.63
CA SER A 51 -3.72 -4.96 15.07
C SER A 51 -5.16 -5.32 15.44
N ASP A 52 -5.34 -5.92 16.62
CA ASP A 52 -6.67 -6.15 17.20
C ASP A 52 -7.32 -4.87 17.77
N PHE A 53 -6.72 -3.69 17.52
CA PHE A 53 -7.29 -2.43 17.99
C PHE A 53 -8.59 -2.11 17.24
N ALA A 54 -9.69 -2.12 17.99
CA ALA A 54 -10.98 -1.67 17.47
C ALA A 54 -10.92 -0.15 17.16
N ILE A 55 -11.03 0.20 15.88
CA ILE A 55 -11.22 1.58 15.44
C ILE A 55 -12.61 2.05 15.91
N LYS A 56 -12.64 2.86 16.97
CA LYS A 56 -13.90 3.36 17.53
C LYS A 56 -14.56 4.31 16.55
N GLN A 57 -15.69 3.88 16.00
CA GLN A 57 -16.53 4.73 15.15
C GLN A 57 -17.63 5.39 15.98
N TYR A 58 -17.75 6.71 15.86
CA TYR A 58 -18.79 7.48 16.53
C TYR A 58 -19.75 8.05 15.49
N SER A 59 -20.88 7.38 15.26
CA SER A 59 -21.85 7.74 14.22
C SER A 59 -22.31 9.21 14.28
N ILE A 60 -22.54 9.74 15.49
CA ILE A 60 -22.92 11.16 15.71
C ILE A 60 -21.80 12.11 15.25
N VAL A 61 -20.54 11.75 15.52
CA VAL A 61 -19.37 12.53 15.09
C VAL A 61 -19.25 12.49 13.57
N ASN A 62 -19.33 11.30 12.97
CA ASN A 62 -19.26 11.12 11.52
C ASN A 62 -20.39 11.86 10.80
N PHE A 63 -21.60 11.82 11.35
CA PHE A 63 -22.73 12.61 10.85
C PHE A 63 -22.46 14.11 10.95
N HIS A 64 -21.91 14.60 12.08
CA HIS A 64 -21.53 16.01 12.22
C HIS A 64 -20.49 16.43 11.18
N ILE A 65 -19.43 15.64 11.00
CA ILE A 65 -18.39 15.89 10.00
C ILE A 65 -19.02 15.98 8.60
N SER A 66 -19.88 15.02 8.24
CA SER A 66 -20.58 15.02 6.94
C SER A 66 -21.42 16.29 6.73
N ARG A 67 -22.04 16.83 7.78
CA ARG A 67 -22.82 18.08 7.71
C ARG A 67 -21.92 19.30 7.51
N VAL A 68 -20.73 19.32 8.11
CA VAL A 68 -19.75 20.40 7.91
C VAL A 68 -19.25 20.39 6.46
N ILE A 69 -18.92 19.23 5.91
CA ILE A 69 -18.53 19.07 4.49
C ILE A 69 -19.68 19.52 3.58
N LYS A 70 -20.91 19.00 3.78
CA LYS A 70 -22.10 19.40 3.00
C LYS A 70 -22.38 20.90 3.06
N ARG A 71 -22.10 21.56 4.19
CA ARG A 71 -22.26 23.01 4.31
C ARG A 71 -21.27 23.76 3.43
N HIS A 72 -20.01 23.31 3.39
CA HIS A 72 -19.00 23.88 2.49
C HIS A 72 -19.34 23.63 1.02
N MET A 73 -19.70 22.38 0.66
CA MET A 73 -20.14 22.02 -0.69
C MET A 73 -21.29 22.91 -1.21
N LYS A 74 -22.22 23.31 -0.33
CA LYS A 74 -23.35 24.18 -0.68
C LYS A 74 -23.00 25.67 -0.74
N ASN A 75 -22.00 26.11 0.03
CA ASN A 75 -21.62 27.51 0.14
C ASN A 75 -20.10 27.60 0.39
N PRO A 76 -19.27 27.50 -0.66
CA PRO A 76 -17.82 27.43 -0.55
C PRO A 76 -17.26 28.81 -0.22
N THR A 77 -17.08 29.08 1.07
CA THR A 77 -16.51 30.32 1.59
C THR A 77 -15.30 29.97 2.43
N ASP A 78 -14.31 30.86 2.52
CA ASP A 78 -13.10 30.64 3.33
C ASP A 78 -13.43 30.25 4.78
N LYS A 79 -14.47 30.87 5.35
CA LYS A 79 -14.95 30.53 6.70
C LYS A 79 -15.48 29.09 6.81
N ASN A 80 -16.21 28.61 5.80
CA ASN A 80 -16.71 27.22 5.80
C ASN A 80 -15.56 26.23 5.53
N PHE A 81 -14.62 26.59 4.65
CA PHE A 81 -13.43 25.81 4.37
C PHE A 81 -12.58 25.63 5.62
N GLU A 82 -12.24 26.72 6.32
CA GLU A 82 -11.46 26.70 7.55
C GLU A 82 -12.15 25.86 8.63
N LYS A 83 -13.47 26.01 8.78
CA LYS A 83 -14.25 25.19 9.72
C LYS A 83 -14.20 23.71 9.36
N MET A 84 -14.28 23.37 8.08
CA MET A 84 -14.17 22.00 7.59
C MET A 84 -12.79 21.41 7.88
N CYS A 85 -11.71 22.08 7.48
CA CYS A 85 -10.33 21.63 7.75
C CYS A 85 -10.08 21.47 9.25
N ARG A 86 -10.49 22.44 10.08
CA ARG A 86 -10.38 22.35 11.56
C ARG A 86 -11.18 21.20 12.16
N THR A 87 -12.28 20.80 11.52
CA THR A 87 -13.11 19.69 11.98
C THR A 87 -12.46 18.35 11.62
N LEU A 88 -11.95 18.22 10.39
CA LEU A 88 -11.26 17.02 9.91
C LEU A 88 -9.96 16.78 10.66
N PHE A 89 -9.17 17.84 10.92
CA PHE A 89 -7.88 17.75 11.60
C PHE A 89 -7.94 17.13 13.02
N LYS A 90 -9.13 17.06 13.64
CA LYS A 90 -9.29 16.48 14.98
C LYS A 90 -9.26 14.95 15.01
N TYR A 91 -9.30 14.30 13.85
CA TYR A 91 -9.48 12.86 13.74
C TYR A 91 -8.48 12.28 12.75
N ALA A 92 -8.00 11.08 13.02
CA ALA A 92 -7.26 10.31 12.03
C ALA A 92 -8.21 9.91 10.89
N ALA A 93 -7.82 10.16 9.65
CA ALA A 93 -8.64 9.93 8.47
C ALA A 93 -9.10 8.47 8.38
N ILE A 94 -8.24 7.52 8.77
CA ILE A 94 -8.56 6.08 8.79
C ILE A 94 -9.80 5.75 9.64
N SER A 95 -10.09 6.55 10.67
CA SER A 95 -11.23 6.33 11.57
C SER A 95 -12.55 6.91 11.05
N ILE A 96 -12.48 7.88 10.13
CA ILE A 96 -13.65 8.67 9.70
C ILE A 96 -13.93 8.59 8.19
N ALA A 97 -12.98 8.17 7.36
CA ALA A 97 -13.11 8.20 5.90
C ALA A 97 -14.38 7.47 5.41
N ASP A 98 -14.45 6.15 5.56
CA ASP A 98 -15.58 5.36 5.03
C ASP A 98 -16.93 5.77 5.65
N PRO A 99 -17.06 5.95 6.98
CA PRO A 99 -18.34 6.36 7.57
C PRO A 99 -18.81 7.73 7.08
N VAL A 100 -17.89 8.69 6.93
CA VAL A 100 -18.23 10.03 6.41
C VAL A 100 -18.62 9.95 4.94
N LEU A 101 -17.85 9.24 4.10
CA LEU A 101 -18.17 9.03 2.68
C LEU A 101 -19.54 8.34 2.49
N SER A 102 -19.90 7.41 3.39
CA SER A 102 -21.22 6.77 3.39
C SER A 102 -22.36 7.80 3.57
N PHE A 103 -22.23 8.72 4.52
CA PHE A 103 -23.19 9.83 4.70
C PHE A 103 -23.23 10.82 3.52
N LEU A 104 -22.15 10.86 2.72
CA LEU A 104 -22.02 11.74 1.57
C LEU A 104 -22.41 11.08 0.23
N SER A 105 -22.67 9.77 0.20
CA SER A 105 -22.90 8.96 -1.01
C SER A 105 -23.93 9.49 -2.02
N THR A 106 -24.96 10.17 -1.54
CA THR A 106 -26.03 10.75 -2.38
C THR A 106 -25.84 12.24 -2.68
N SER A 107 -24.69 12.80 -2.31
CA SER A 107 -24.39 14.22 -2.53
C SER A 107 -24.01 14.48 -3.98
N ASP A 108 -24.13 15.75 -4.38
CA ASP A 108 -23.69 16.25 -5.68
C ASP A 108 -22.20 15.95 -5.91
N LYS A 109 -21.90 15.10 -6.91
CA LYS A 109 -20.53 14.65 -7.19
C LYS A 109 -19.62 15.80 -7.63
N GLU A 110 -20.12 16.74 -8.43
CA GLU A 110 -19.29 17.85 -8.91
C GLU A 110 -18.88 18.77 -7.75
N LYS A 111 -19.81 19.10 -6.85
CA LYS A 111 -19.50 19.88 -5.64
C LYS A 111 -18.57 19.14 -4.69
N MET A 112 -18.71 17.82 -4.59
CA MET A 112 -17.82 16.99 -3.77
C MET A 112 -16.41 16.99 -4.36
N ARG A 113 -16.27 16.82 -5.67
CA ARG A 113 -14.99 16.85 -6.37
C ARG A 113 -14.31 18.21 -6.22
N ASN A 114 -15.05 19.31 -6.40
CA ASN A 114 -14.51 20.66 -6.20
C ASN A 114 -14.02 20.87 -4.76
N THR A 115 -14.75 20.34 -3.77
CA THR A 115 -14.33 20.37 -2.36
C THR A 115 -13.07 19.54 -2.12
N ALA A 116 -12.98 18.36 -2.72
CA ALA A 116 -11.81 17.48 -2.63
C ALA A 116 -10.56 18.14 -3.21
N LEU A 117 -10.67 18.70 -4.42
CA LEU A 117 -9.60 19.44 -5.07
C LEU A 117 -9.19 20.66 -4.23
N GLU A 118 -10.15 21.42 -3.70
CA GLU A 118 -9.83 22.57 -2.84
C GLU A 118 -9.03 22.16 -1.60
N ILE A 119 -9.37 21.03 -0.97
CA ILE A 119 -8.58 20.47 0.14
C ILE A 119 -7.16 20.15 -0.33
N ILE A 120 -7.02 19.38 -1.42
CA ILE A 120 -5.72 18.92 -1.94
C ILE A 120 -4.80 20.09 -2.26
N TYR A 121 -5.31 21.13 -2.92
CA TYR A 121 -4.51 22.27 -3.35
C TYR A 121 -4.20 23.26 -2.23
N LYS A 122 -4.95 23.28 -1.12
CA LYS A 122 -4.78 24.29 -0.05
C LYS A 122 -4.24 23.77 1.27
N THR A 123 -4.44 22.50 1.62
CA THR A 123 -4.10 22.00 2.96
C THR A 123 -2.62 21.67 3.13
N ASP A 124 -2.09 22.01 4.30
CA ASP A 124 -0.77 21.65 4.79
C ASP A 124 -0.84 20.55 5.87
N ARG A 125 -2.01 19.92 6.09
CA ARG A 125 -2.20 18.87 7.12
C ARG A 125 -2.52 17.53 6.49
N ARG A 126 -1.73 16.49 6.79
CA ARG A 126 -1.84 15.15 6.20
C ARG A 126 -3.20 14.50 6.42
N GLU A 127 -3.77 14.61 7.62
CA GLU A 127 -5.08 14.00 7.93
C GLU A 127 -6.22 14.65 7.13
N VAL A 128 -6.12 15.97 6.91
CA VAL A 128 -7.07 16.70 6.07
C VAL A 128 -6.86 16.31 4.60
N LEU A 129 -5.61 16.18 4.15
CA LEU A 129 -5.28 15.74 2.80
C LEU A 129 -5.79 14.32 2.49
N LYS A 130 -5.61 13.36 3.41
CA LYS A 130 -6.16 11.99 3.31
C LYS A 130 -7.67 12.01 3.09
N MET A 131 -8.40 12.88 3.80
CA MET A 131 -9.83 13.09 3.57
C MET A 131 -10.14 13.74 2.22
N GLY A 132 -9.28 14.64 1.74
CA GLY A 132 -9.36 15.17 0.37
C GLY A 132 -9.22 14.08 -0.69
N ILE A 133 -8.24 13.18 -0.55
CA ILE A 133 -8.05 12.02 -1.43
C ILE A 133 -9.26 11.09 -1.40
N ALA A 134 -9.79 10.79 -0.21
CA ALA A 134 -10.96 9.93 -0.04
C ALA A 134 -12.21 10.51 -0.72
N LEU A 135 -12.46 11.82 -0.57
CA LEU A 135 -13.54 12.52 -1.26
C LEU A 135 -13.34 12.53 -2.78
N LEU A 136 -12.10 12.70 -3.24
CA LEU A 136 -11.76 12.63 -4.66
C LEU A 136 -12.04 11.23 -5.22
N GLY A 137 -11.72 10.17 -4.48
CA GLY A 137 -12.08 8.80 -4.88
C GLY A 137 -13.58 8.59 -5.10
N GLN A 138 -14.45 9.21 -4.29
CA GLN A 138 -15.90 9.05 -4.42
C GLN A 138 -16.53 9.89 -5.54
N SER A 139 -15.87 10.98 -5.95
CA SER A 139 -16.45 12.03 -6.80
C SER A 139 -15.63 12.42 -8.04
N GLY A 140 -14.41 11.91 -8.13
CA GLY A 140 -13.43 12.22 -9.15
C GLY A 140 -13.75 11.61 -10.51
N LYS A 141 -12.86 11.91 -11.45
CA LYS A 141 -12.87 11.49 -12.85
C LYS A 141 -11.50 10.94 -13.22
N GLU A 142 -11.39 10.29 -14.37
CA GLU A 142 -10.11 9.75 -14.86
C GLU A 142 -8.99 10.80 -14.94
N GLU A 143 -9.30 12.05 -15.29
CA GLU A 143 -8.34 13.17 -15.32
C GLU A 143 -7.72 13.51 -13.95
N ASP A 144 -8.34 13.07 -12.85
CA ASP A 144 -7.81 13.27 -11.49
C ASP A 144 -6.71 12.26 -11.13
N ALA A 145 -6.49 11.23 -11.97
CA ALA A 145 -5.48 10.21 -11.73
C ALA A 145 -4.05 10.78 -11.63
N ASP A 146 -3.74 11.87 -12.34
CA ASP A 146 -2.44 12.54 -12.24
C ASP A 146 -2.19 13.14 -10.86
N ILE A 147 -3.23 13.64 -10.19
CA ILE A 147 -3.14 14.12 -8.81
C ILE A 147 -2.89 12.94 -7.87
N LEU A 148 -3.64 11.85 -8.07
CA LEU A 148 -3.52 10.63 -7.28
C LEU A 148 -2.16 9.94 -7.48
N LYS A 149 -1.53 10.10 -8.65
CA LYS A 149 -0.18 9.59 -8.93
C LYS A 149 0.87 10.26 -8.05
N VAL A 150 0.87 11.59 -8.04
CA VAL A 150 1.79 12.37 -7.19
C VAL A 150 1.58 12.02 -5.73
N LEU A 151 0.32 12.04 -5.26
CA LEU A 151 0.01 11.74 -3.86
C LEU A 151 0.36 10.29 -3.49
N GLY A 152 -0.06 9.33 -4.32
CA GLY A 152 0.13 7.90 -4.07
C GLY A 152 1.58 7.45 -4.10
N SER A 153 2.47 8.20 -4.75
CA SER A 153 3.91 7.91 -4.77
C SER A 153 4.63 8.23 -3.46
N HIS A 154 3.91 8.76 -2.47
CA HIS A 154 4.40 8.95 -1.11
C HIS A 154 3.72 7.96 -0.16
N GLU A 155 4.51 7.27 0.67
CA GLU A 155 4.08 6.14 1.50
C GLU A 155 2.91 6.51 2.44
N GLU A 156 2.89 7.75 2.96
CA GLU A 156 1.82 8.29 3.81
C GLU A 156 0.42 8.29 3.16
N PHE A 157 0.36 8.45 1.83
CA PHE A 157 -0.89 8.68 1.11
C PHE A 157 -1.26 7.52 0.18
N THR A 158 -0.35 6.58 -0.08
CA THR A 158 -0.56 5.45 -0.98
C THR A 158 -1.85 4.69 -0.68
N LEU A 159 -2.11 4.35 0.59
CA LEU A 159 -3.32 3.62 0.99
C LEU A 159 -4.60 4.30 0.47
N TYR A 160 -4.69 5.62 0.64
CA TYR A 160 -5.85 6.41 0.21
C TYR A 160 -5.88 6.60 -1.31
N ALA A 161 -4.72 6.84 -1.91
CA ALA A 161 -4.60 7.08 -3.34
C ALA A 161 -4.98 5.83 -4.15
N VAL A 162 -4.53 4.65 -3.74
CA VAL A 162 -4.87 3.38 -4.41
C VAL A 162 -6.37 3.12 -4.38
N VAL A 163 -7.02 3.31 -3.21
CA VAL A 163 -8.48 3.19 -3.10
C VAL A 163 -9.18 4.23 -4.00
N ALA A 164 -8.69 5.47 -4.02
CA ALA A 164 -9.25 6.51 -4.87
C ALA A 164 -9.13 6.18 -6.36
N VAL A 165 -7.96 5.70 -6.82
CA VAL A 165 -7.70 5.33 -8.21
C VAL A 165 -8.61 4.20 -8.67
N LYS A 166 -8.82 3.17 -7.84
CA LYS A 166 -9.75 2.07 -8.12
C LYS A 166 -11.20 2.52 -8.30
N ASN A 167 -11.57 3.68 -7.75
CA ASN A 167 -12.91 4.24 -7.89
C ASN A 167 -13.04 5.19 -9.10
N VAL A 168 -11.95 5.81 -9.55
CA VAL A 168 -11.98 6.78 -10.67
C VAL A 168 -11.57 6.18 -12.01
N LEU A 169 -10.75 5.14 -12.02
CA LEU A 169 -10.34 4.42 -13.22
C LEU A 169 -11.17 3.15 -13.42
N LYS A 170 -11.41 2.80 -14.69
CA LYS A 170 -12.06 1.52 -15.04
C LYS A 170 -11.16 0.32 -14.74
N ASP A 171 -9.86 0.47 -14.96
CA ASP A 171 -8.82 -0.52 -14.64
C ASP A 171 -7.65 0.23 -14.01
N ALA A 172 -7.35 -0.11 -12.75
CA ALA A 172 -6.33 0.56 -11.94
C ALA A 172 -5.05 -0.28 -11.81
N ASN A 173 -5.00 -1.49 -12.36
CA ASN A 173 -3.89 -2.41 -12.06
C ASN A 173 -2.54 -1.87 -12.53
N ASP A 174 -2.49 -1.39 -13.77
CA ASP A 174 -1.26 -0.86 -14.39
C ASP A 174 -0.77 0.36 -13.62
N PHE A 175 -1.70 1.24 -13.20
CA PHE A 175 -1.40 2.37 -12.33
C PHE A 175 -0.76 1.92 -11.00
N ILE A 176 -1.32 0.88 -10.36
CA ILE A 176 -0.80 0.37 -9.08
C ILE A 176 0.57 -0.27 -9.28
N LEU A 177 0.78 -1.02 -10.37
CA LEU A 177 2.09 -1.61 -10.70
C LEU A 177 3.16 -0.54 -10.91
N GLU A 178 2.85 0.52 -11.66
CA GLU A 178 3.76 1.65 -11.83
C GLU A 178 4.07 2.31 -10.49
N LEU A 179 3.06 2.52 -9.64
CA LEU A 179 3.24 3.11 -8.31
C LEU A 179 4.18 2.28 -7.43
N LEU A 180 4.07 0.96 -7.49
CA LEU A 180 4.85 0.03 -6.69
C LEU A 180 6.36 0.07 -6.99
N GLU A 181 6.78 0.57 -8.15
CA GLU A 181 8.21 0.78 -8.48
C GLU A 181 8.81 2.00 -7.73
N HIS A 182 7.96 2.87 -7.16
CA HIS A 182 8.37 4.06 -6.42
C HIS A 182 8.18 3.94 -4.90
N LEU A 183 7.69 2.79 -4.44
CA LEU A 183 7.39 2.53 -3.04
C LEU A 183 8.31 1.44 -2.49
N ASN A 184 8.68 1.58 -1.22
CA ASN A 184 9.50 0.62 -0.51
C ASN A 184 9.04 0.42 0.95
N GLY A 185 8.04 1.14 1.45
CA GLY A 185 7.60 1.10 2.85
C GLY A 185 6.15 0.62 3.05
N TRP A 186 5.43 1.27 3.97
CA TRP A 186 4.05 0.94 4.32
C TRP A 186 3.05 1.15 3.19
N GLY A 187 3.28 2.14 2.34
CA GLY A 187 2.56 2.36 1.09
C GLY A 187 2.72 1.16 0.15
N LYS A 188 3.94 0.64 -0.06
CA LYS A 188 4.15 -0.61 -0.83
C LYS A 188 3.35 -1.76 -0.23
N ILE A 189 3.45 -1.93 1.09
CA ILE A 189 2.71 -2.97 1.81
C ILE A 189 1.21 -2.86 1.52
N SER A 190 0.63 -1.66 1.59
CA SER A 190 -0.80 -1.46 1.29
C SER A 190 -1.16 -1.72 -0.17
N ALA A 191 -0.36 -1.22 -1.12
CA ALA A 191 -0.66 -1.29 -2.55
C ALA A 191 -0.60 -2.72 -3.11
N VAL A 192 0.29 -3.57 -2.59
CA VAL A 192 0.39 -4.98 -3.03
C VAL A 192 -0.92 -5.76 -2.78
N TYR A 193 -1.68 -5.44 -1.73
CA TYR A 193 -2.95 -6.13 -1.46
C TYR A 193 -4.03 -5.79 -2.49
N GLU A 194 -3.90 -4.65 -3.17
CA GLU A 194 -4.91 -4.05 -4.04
C GLU A 194 -4.75 -4.39 -5.52
N LEU A 195 -3.65 -5.05 -5.91
CA LEU A 195 -3.40 -5.56 -7.26
C LEU A 195 -4.50 -6.54 -7.71
N ASP A 196 -4.75 -6.58 -9.02
CA ASP A 196 -5.56 -7.60 -9.66
C ASP A 196 -4.69 -8.84 -9.95
N TYR A 197 -4.91 -9.91 -9.18
CA TYR A 197 -4.15 -11.15 -9.27
C TYR A 197 -4.67 -12.13 -10.32
N ASP A 198 -5.74 -11.79 -11.04
CA ASP A 198 -6.13 -12.53 -12.24
C ASP A 198 -5.17 -12.25 -13.40
N LYS A 199 -4.52 -11.08 -13.40
CA LYS A 199 -3.47 -10.69 -14.35
C LYS A 199 -2.12 -11.38 -14.05
N GLU A 200 -1.47 -11.87 -15.10
CA GLU A 200 -0.21 -12.60 -14.99
C GLU A 200 0.98 -11.69 -14.61
N GLU A 201 0.98 -10.46 -15.10
CA GLU A 201 1.93 -9.40 -14.74
C GLU A 201 1.93 -9.10 -13.23
N SER A 202 0.76 -9.04 -12.58
CA SER A 202 0.66 -8.78 -11.14
C SER A 202 1.24 -9.93 -10.34
N ARG A 203 0.92 -11.18 -10.73
CA ARG A 203 1.49 -12.38 -10.10
C ARG A 203 3.00 -12.42 -10.27
N PHE A 204 3.49 -12.16 -11.47
CA PHE A 204 4.93 -12.15 -11.76
C PHE A 204 5.66 -11.05 -10.98
N TYR A 205 5.09 -9.83 -10.92
CA TYR A 205 5.63 -8.73 -10.14
C TYR A 205 5.75 -9.10 -8.66
N VAL A 206 4.68 -9.64 -8.05
CA VAL A 206 4.74 -9.94 -6.60
C VAL A 206 5.70 -11.08 -6.27
N LEU A 207 5.88 -12.03 -7.19
CA LEU A 207 6.78 -13.16 -7.01
C LEU A 207 8.25 -12.78 -7.17
N THR A 208 8.57 -11.68 -7.86
CA THR A 208 9.96 -11.29 -8.18
C THR A 208 10.43 -10.04 -7.44
N LYS A 209 9.54 -9.06 -7.24
CA LYS A 209 9.85 -7.75 -6.63
C LYS A 209 8.93 -7.36 -5.47
N GLY A 210 7.76 -7.99 -5.35
CA GLY A 210 6.73 -7.57 -4.40
C GLY A 210 7.14 -7.68 -2.94
N CYS A 211 7.80 -8.78 -2.57
CA CYS A 211 8.11 -9.07 -1.17
C CYS A 211 9.09 -8.05 -0.54
N LYS A 212 10.11 -7.61 -1.29
CA LYS A 212 11.16 -6.72 -0.81
C LYS A 212 10.62 -5.34 -0.43
N ASN A 213 10.82 -4.94 0.82
CA ASN A 213 10.43 -3.64 1.36
C ASN A 213 11.34 -3.27 2.56
N SER A 214 11.29 -2.03 3.03
CA SER A 214 12.11 -1.47 4.11
C SER A 214 11.61 -1.79 5.52
N ILE A 215 10.43 -2.38 5.67
CA ILE A 215 9.84 -2.73 6.97
C ILE A 215 10.22 -4.16 7.36
N GLY A 216 10.06 -5.11 6.43
CA GLY A 216 10.45 -6.51 6.61
C GLY A 216 9.77 -7.44 5.61
N LEU A 217 10.46 -8.51 5.20
CA LEU A 217 9.96 -9.45 4.20
C LEU A 217 8.68 -10.17 4.67
N SER A 218 8.58 -10.48 5.96
CA SER A 218 7.43 -11.19 6.54
C SER A 218 6.09 -10.46 6.35
N TYR A 219 6.09 -9.13 6.14
CA TYR A 219 4.87 -8.35 5.93
C TYR A 219 4.16 -8.64 4.60
N LEU A 220 4.90 -9.11 3.58
CA LEU A 220 4.38 -9.39 2.25
C LEU A 220 4.60 -10.82 1.77
N SER A 221 5.46 -11.60 2.44
CA SER A 221 5.83 -12.94 1.99
C SER A 221 4.63 -13.87 1.78
N ASN A 222 3.68 -13.91 2.74
CA ASN A 222 2.50 -14.78 2.61
C ASN A 222 1.57 -14.35 1.46
N VAL A 223 1.25 -13.06 1.35
CA VAL A 223 0.39 -12.57 0.25
C VAL A 223 1.07 -12.77 -1.11
N CYS A 224 2.37 -12.53 -1.23
CA CYS A 224 3.14 -12.80 -2.45
C CYS A 224 3.11 -14.29 -2.80
N ALA A 225 3.30 -15.20 -1.83
CA ALA A 225 3.28 -16.63 -2.05
C ALA A 225 1.90 -17.13 -2.54
N ILE A 226 0.84 -16.75 -1.81
CA ILE A 226 -0.53 -17.22 -2.05
C ILE A 226 -1.11 -16.57 -3.30
N LYS A 227 -1.21 -15.24 -3.31
CA LYS A 227 -1.87 -14.53 -4.42
C LYS A 227 -1.02 -14.56 -5.70
N GLY A 228 0.30 -14.60 -5.58
CA GLY A 228 1.22 -14.81 -6.70
C GLY A 228 1.18 -16.24 -7.27
N LYS A 229 0.57 -17.21 -6.58
CA LYS A 229 0.55 -18.64 -6.97
C LYS A 229 1.97 -19.21 -7.09
N MET A 230 2.82 -18.96 -6.10
CA MET A 230 4.26 -19.26 -6.16
C MET A 230 4.57 -20.73 -6.52
N ALA A 231 3.89 -21.71 -5.91
CA ALA A 231 4.09 -23.12 -6.23
C ALA A 231 3.91 -23.40 -7.74
N ASN A 232 2.82 -22.91 -8.33
CA ASN A 232 2.56 -23.10 -9.76
C ASN A 232 3.62 -22.42 -10.63
N ALA A 233 4.06 -21.21 -10.24
CA ALA A 233 5.09 -20.47 -10.97
C ALA A 233 6.45 -21.21 -10.93
N LEU A 234 6.85 -21.74 -9.76
CA LEU A 234 8.09 -22.50 -9.61
C LEU A 234 8.02 -23.85 -10.35
N GLU A 235 6.89 -24.54 -10.31
CA GLU A 235 6.67 -25.77 -11.08
C GLU A 235 6.77 -25.50 -12.59
N LYS A 236 6.15 -24.42 -13.09
CA LYS A 236 6.27 -23.99 -14.50
C LYS A 236 7.73 -23.65 -14.86
N ALA A 237 8.47 -22.99 -13.98
CA ALA A 237 9.88 -22.66 -14.19
C ALA A 237 10.82 -23.90 -14.20
N LEU A 238 10.33 -25.08 -13.81
CA LEU A 238 11.06 -26.33 -14.00
C LEU A 238 10.95 -26.84 -15.45
N GLU A 239 9.88 -26.50 -16.15
CA GLU A 239 9.66 -26.87 -17.55
C GLU A 239 10.25 -25.84 -18.50
N ASP A 240 10.12 -24.55 -18.15
CA ASP A 240 10.60 -23.42 -18.92
C ASP A 240 11.70 -22.65 -18.15
N ASN A 241 12.79 -22.31 -18.83
CA ASN A 241 13.89 -21.55 -18.22
C ASN A 241 13.67 -20.04 -18.27
N GLU A 242 12.59 -19.55 -18.88
CA GLU A 242 12.25 -18.14 -18.91
C GLU A 242 12.07 -17.58 -17.50
N ASN A 243 12.77 -16.49 -17.18
CA ASN A 243 12.70 -15.78 -15.89
C ASN A 243 13.00 -16.63 -14.64
N VAL A 244 13.65 -17.80 -14.78
CA VAL A 244 13.91 -18.71 -13.65
C VAL A 244 14.79 -18.08 -12.57
N ASN A 245 15.69 -17.16 -12.95
CA ASN A 245 16.58 -16.47 -12.01
C ASN A 245 15.81 -15.47 -11.14
N GLU A 246 14.97 -14.66 -11.77
CA GLU A 246 14.12 -13.68 -11.11
C GLU A 246 13.13 -14.36 -10.16
N LEU A 247 12.50 -15.45 -10.61
CA LEU A 247 11.61 -16.25 -9.78
C LEU A 247 12.33 -16.92 -8.61
N TYR A 248 13.55 -17.43 -8.84
CA TYR A 248 14.37 -18.01 -7.77
C TYR A 248 14.74 -16.98 -6.70
N LEU A 249 15.21 -15.78 -7.09
CA LEU A 249 15.57 -14.73 -6.14
C LEU A 249 14.36 -14.22 -5.36
N GLY A 250 13.23 -14.01 -6.05
CA GLY A 250 12.00 -13.63 -5.39
C GLY A 250 11.44 -14.72 -4.46
N ALA A 251 11.57 -16.00 -4.83
CA ALA A 251 11.26 -17.11 -3.94
C ALA A 251 12.18 -17.14 -2.71
N CYS A 252 13.46 -16.75 -2.83
CA CYS A 252 14.34 -16.60 -1.67
C CYS A 252 13.82 -15.52 -0.71
N ASP A 253 13.39 -14.37 -1.23
CA ASP A 253 12.78 -13.31 -0.41
C ASP A 253 11.49 -13.79 0.29
N ILE A 254 10.60 -14.44 -0.46
CA ILE A 254 9.34 -14.95 0.06
C ILE A 254 9.55 -16.03 1.12
N PHE A 255 10.41 -17.03 0.87
CA PHE A 255 10.71 -18.04 1.87
C PHE A 255 11.40 -17.45 3.09
N THR A 256 12.31 -16.49 2.92
CA THR A 256 12.97 -15.83 4.05
C THR A 256 11.95 -15.22 5.01
N GLY A 257 10.97 -14.47 4.49
CA GLY A 257 9.95 -13.87 5.35
C GLY A 257 8.90 -14.86 5.86
N LEU A 258 8.54 -15.91 5.10
CA LEU A 258 7.66 -16.99 5.61
C LEU A 258 8.30 -17.80 6.74
N LEU A 259 9.63 -17.94 6.73
CA LEU A 259 10.41 -18.70 7.71
C LEU A 259 10.88 -17.85 8.90
N GLU A 260 10.56 -16.55 8.91
CA GLU A 260 10.75 -15.66 10.03
C GLU A 260 9.58 -15.81 11.01
N MET A 261 9.87 -16.08 12.28
CA MET A 261 8.82 -16.05 13.30
C MET A 261 8.50 -14.60 13.64
N HIS A 262 7.32 -14.14 13.22
CA HIS A 262 6.81 -12.81 13.54
C HIS A 262 5.43 -12.93 14.22
N PRO A 263 5.20 -12.28 15.38
CA PRO A 263 3.98 -12.51 16.18
C PRO A 263 2.69 -12.04 15.52
N GLN A 264 2.77 -11.15 14.52
CA GLN A 264 1.63 -10.52 13.86
C GLN A 264 1.53 -10.83 12.36
N ASN A 265 2.49 -11.58 11.79
CA ASN A 265 2.49 -11.90 10.36
C ASN A 265 2.34 -13.40 10.16
N ASP A 266 1.66 -13.77 9.08
CA ASP A 266 1.54 -15.15 8.64
C ASP A 266 2.91 -15.75 8.33
N THR A 267 3.10 -16.99 8.76
CA THR A 267 4.32 -17.77 8.54
C THR A 267 4.12 -18.78 7.41
N ILE A 268 5.13 -19.62 7.19
CA ILE A 268 5.05 -20.74 6.25
C ILE A 268 3.89 -21.71 6.57
N SER A 269 3.47 -21.78 7.84
CA SER A 269 2.37 -22.66 8.28
C SER A 269 1.02 -22.25 7.69
N GLU A 270 0.85 -20.97 7.41
CA GLU A 270 -0.35 -20.37 6.81
C GLU A 270 -0.29 -20.37 5.28
N TYR A 271 0.77 -20.91 4.66
CA TYR A 271 0.88 -21.05 3.20
C TYR A 271 0.45 -22.46 2.74
N PRO A 272 -0.76 -22.65 2.15
CA PRO A 272 -1.29 -23.99 1.87
C PRO A 272 -0.46 -24.83 0.91
N ASP A 273 0.20 -24.19 -0.06
CA ASP A 273 1.05 -24.84 -1.06
C ASP A 273 2.54 -24.87 -0.65
N ALA A 274 2.87 -24.62 0.63
CA ALA A 274 4.25 -24.52 1.11
C ALA A 274 5.10 -25.74 0.73
N GLU A 275 4.59 -26.95 0.90
CA GLU A 275 5.33 -28.17 0.58
C GLU A 275 5.61 -28.29 -0.93
N ARG A 276 4.62 -27.97 -1.77
CA ARG A 276 4.78 -27.99 -3.24
C ARG A 276 5.81 -26.96 -3.68
N ALA A 277 5.67 -25.72 -3.20
CA ALA A 277 6.60 -24.65 -3.50
C ALA A 277 8.02 -24.98 -3.03
N ALA A 278 8.19 -25.54 -1.83
CA ALA A 278 9.50 -25.92 -1.28
C ALA A 278 10.18 -26.99 -2.15
N LYS A 279 9.43 -28.03 -2.58
CA LYS A 279 9.96 -29.06 -3.48
C LYS A 279 10.37 -28.49 -4.83
N ALA A 280 9.52 -27.65 -5.44
CA ALA A 280 9.84 -27.01 -6.71
C ALA A 280 11.06 -26.09 -6.60
N PHE A 281 11.14 -25.28 -5.54
CA PHE A 281 12.28 -24.42 -5.25
C PHE A 281 13.59 -25.21 -5.08
N HIS A 282 13.56 -26.30 -4.30
CA HIS A 282 14.73 -27.17 -4.15
C HIS A 282 15.16 -27.78 -5.50
N ARG A 283 14.21 -28.21 -6.33
CA ARG A 283 14.52 -28.72 -7.66
C ARG A 283 15.13 -27.64 -8.57
N ILE A 284 14.63 -26.39 -8.52
CA ILE A 284 15.23 -25.27 -9.26
C ILE A 284 16.69 -25.10 -8.85
N ILE A 285 16.97 -25.08 -7.54
CA ILE A 285 18.32 -24.95 -6.98
C ILE A 285 19.28 -26.04 -7.48
N THR A 286 18.79 -27.27 -7.65
CA THR A 286 19.64 -28.43 -7.99
C THR A 286 19.71 -28.73 -9.48
N GLU A 287 18.63 -28.47 -10.23
CA GLU A 287 18.47 -28.89 -11.63
C GLU A 287 18.70 -27.74 -12.63
N LYS A 288 18.53 -26.47 -12.20
CA LYS A 288 18.62 -25.31 -13.10
C LYS A 288 19.97 -24.62 -13.01
N ASN A 289 20.41 -24.06 -14.13
CA ASN A 289 21.61 -23.24 -14.20
C ASN A 289 21.29 -21.79 -13.83
N LEU A 290 21.45 -21.46 -12.55
CA LEU A 290 21.19 -20.13 -12.03
C LEU A 290 22.41 -19.21 -12.25
N SER A 291 22.17 -17.99 -12.73
CA SER A 291 23.21 -17.00 -12.99
C SER A 291 23.80 -16.40 -11.72
N THR A 292 23.03 -16.38 -10.63
CA THR A 292 23.43 -15.89 -9.31
C THR A 292 22.84 -16.80 -8.22
N ARG A 293 23.59 -16.98 -7.13
CA ARG A 293 23.14 -17.72 -5.95
C ARG A 293 22.85 -16.73 -4.81
N ASP A 294 21.73 -16.92 -4.13
CA ASP A 294 21.40 -16.16 -2.92
C ASP A 294 22.16 -16.73 -1.72
N GLU A 295 22.71 -15.87 -0.87
CA GLU A 295 23.47 -16.29 0.31
C GLU A 295 22.60 -16.99 1.36
N ARG A 296 21.29 -16.70 1.39
CA ARG A 296 20.31 -17.28 2.31
C ARG A 296 19.87 -18.69 1.92
N GLU A 297 20.21 -19.16 0.71
CA GLU A 297 19.76 -20.43 0.15
C GLU A 297 19.94 -21.60 1.14
N LYS A 298 21.13 -21.71 1.75
CA LYS A 298 21.45 -22.81 2.68
C LYS A 298 20.58 -22.78 3.93
N GLU A 299 20.32 -21.60 4.47
CA GLU A 299 19.47 -21.41 5.65
C GLU A 299 18.01 -21.75 5.32
N ILE A 300 17.51 -21.28 4.19
CA ILE A 300 16.15 -21.57 3.72
C ILE A 300 15.96 -23.08 3.60
N ILE A 301 16.85 -23.80 2.91
CA ILE A 301 16.75 -25.26 2.75
C ILE A 301 16.83 -25.99 4.10
N ALA A 302 17.69 -25.53 5.03
CA ALA A 302 17.77 -26.12 6.37
C ALA A 302 16.43 -25.99 7.11
N LYS A 303 15.85 -24.79 7.16
CA LYS A 303 14.56 -24.55 7.80
C LYS A 303 13.41 -25.31 7.12
N LEU A 304 13.35 -25.34 5.79
CA LEU A 304 12.34 -26.13 5.06
C LEU A 304 12.38 -27.64 5.40
N ARG A 305 13.56 -28.19 5.73
CA ARG A 305 13.70 -29.57 6.23
C ARG A 305 13.19 -29.73 7.66
N GLU A 306 13.31 -28.72 8.52
CA GLU A 306 12.74 -28.73 9.88
C GLU A 306 11.21 -28.82 9.84
N TYR A 307 10.58 -28.11 8.89
CA TYR A 307 9.14 -28.22 8.59
C TYR A 307 8.75 -29.52 7.87
N ARG A 308 9.70 -30.42 7.57
CA ARG A 308 9.50 -31.69 6.86
C ARG A 308 8.96 -31.56 5.44
N TYR A 309 9.05 -30.39 4.82
CA TYR A 309 8.65 -30.18 3.42
C TYR A 309 9.66 -30.73 2.41
N LEU A 310 10.91 -30.89 2.85
CA LEU A 310 11.97 -31.56 2.11
C LEU A 310 12.40 -32.82 2.87
N SER A 311 12.50 -33.95 2.18
CA SER A 311 12.99 -35.20 2.78
C SER A 311 14.42 -35.04 3.28
N LYS A 312 14.70 -35.63 4.46
CA LYS A 312 16.09 -35.90 4.88
C LYS A 312 16.62 -37.00 3.96
N TYR A 313 17.46 -36.62 3.01
CA TYR A 313 18.37 -37.57 2.37
C TYR A 313 19.54 -37.82 3.32
#